data_AF-A0A7C6U1P9-F1
#
_entry.id   AF-A0A7C6U1P9-F1
#
_cell.length_a   1.000
_cell.length_b   1.000
_cell.length_c   1.000
_cell.angle_alpha   90.00
_cell.angle_beta   90.00
_cell.angle_gamma   90.00
#
_symmetry.space_group_name_H-M   'P 1'
#
loop_
_entity.id
_entity.type
_entity.pdbx_description
1 polymer ?
#
loop_
_entity_poly.entity_id
_entity_poly.type
_entity_poly.pdbx_seq_one_letter_code
_entity_poly.pdbx_strand_id
1 'polypeptide(L)'
;TANFEQIDYTLALEVDPEGGGTVNGGGTYNYGDEVQVSATAASDYIFVNWIDENGVEVSSEPNFAYTMPNRNVTLTAIFEEDITIEPEPPGVDPEDPEDPEEPELPVTGGSIIPLFAGLLIAGAGMVIKKKRK
;
A
#
# COMPACT_ATOMS: atom_id res chain seq x y z
N THR A 1 -42.08 22.87 -5.06
CA THR A 1 -40.98 21.91 -5.25
C THR A 1 -39.72 22.58 -4.74
N ALA A 2 -38.99 21.99 -3.79
CA ALA A 2 -37.70 22.53 -3.37
C ALA A 2 -36.66 22.20 -4.43
N ASN A 3 -35.88 23.19 -4.87
CA ASN A 3 -34.64 22.94 -5.62
C ASN A 3 -33.54 22.75 -4.57
N PHE A 4 -32.95 21.56 -4.53
CA PHE A 4 -31.75 21.32 -3.75
C PHE A 4 -30.57 21.55 -4.70
N GLU A 5 -29.94 22.72 -4.58
CA GLU A 5 -28.66 22.96 -5.24
C GLU A 5 -27.59 22.23 -4.45
N GLN A 6 -27.00 21.22 -5.07
CA GLN A 6 -25.89 20.49 -4.50
C GLN A 6 -24.65 21.37 -4.58
N ILE A 7 -24.02 21.64 -3.43
CA ILE A 7 -22.83 22.48 -3.37
C ILE A 7 -21.61 21.57 -3.39
N ASP A 8 -20.80 21.77 -4.43
CA ASP A 8 -19.58 21.02 -4.69
C ASP A 8 -18.35 21.73 -4.13
N TYR A 9 -17.43 20.96 -3.57
CA TYR A 9 -16.16 21.41 -3.03
C TYR A 9 -15.02 20.53 -3.53
N THR A 10 -13.83 21.10 -3.62
CA THR A 10 -12.63 20.40 -4.11
C THR A 10 -11.78 19.90 -2.94
N LEU A 11 -11.44 18.61 -2.97
CA LEU A 11 -10.42 17.99 -2.14
C LEU A 11 -9.14 17.82 -2.97
N ALA A 12 -8.13 18.62 -2.68
CA ALA A 12 -6.80 18.47 -3.25
C ALA A 12 -5.94 17.58 -2.34
N LEU A 13 -5.12 16.73 -2.95
CA LEU A 13 -4.16 15.89 -2.23
C LEU A 13 -2.74 16.22 -2.68
N GLU A 14 -1.85 16.40 -1.73
CA GLU A 14 -0.43 16.66 -1.94
C GLU A 14 0.43 15.62 -1.21
N VAL A 15 1.71 15.58 -1.57
CA VAL A 15 2.71 14.63 -1.06
C VAL A 15 3.93 15.44 -0.66
N ASP A 16 4.42 15.25 0.56
CA ASP A 16 5.64 15.88 1.07
C ASP A 16 6.50 14.85 1.84
N PRO A 17 7.77 14.64 1.46
CA PRO A 17 8.49 15.20 0.30
C PRO A 17 7.96 14.71 -1.05
N GLU A 18 8.17 15.49 -2.12
CA GLU A 18 7.82 15.08 -3.49
C GLU A 18 8.48 13.74 -3.83
N GLY A 19 7.68 12.78 -4.28
CA GLY A 19 8.15 11.42 -4.59
C GLY A 19 8.21 10.46 -3.39
N GLY A 20 7.96 10.92 -2.16
CA GLY A 20 7.88 10.07 -0.97
C GLY A 20 6.74 9.05 -1.00
N GLY A 21 5.74 9.26 -1.86
CA GLY A 21 4.65 8.32 -2.07
C GLY A 21 3.67 8.75 -3.14
N THR A 22 2.53 8.05 -3.18
CA THR A 22 1.39 8.34 -4.04
C THR A 22 0.13 8.47 -3.19
N VAL A 23 -0.80 9.32 -3.64
CA VAL A 23 -2.05 9.60 -2.94
C VAL A 23 -3.24 9.45 -3.88
N ASN A 24 -4.37 8.97 -3.35
CA ASN A 24 -5.61 8.78 -4.10
C ASN A 24 -6.82 9.26 -3.29
N GLY A 25 -7.90 9.63 -3.99
CA GLY A 25 -9.14 10.13 -3.40
C GLY A 25 -9.35 11.64 -3.53
N GLY A 26 -8.47 12.35 -4.24
CA GLY A 26 -8.68 13.76 -4.59
C GLY A 26 -9.75 13.91 -5.67
N GLY A 27 -10.44 15.06 -5.68
CA GLY A 27 -11.52 15.31 -6.62
C GLY A 27 -12.51 16.38 -6.16
N THR A 28 -13.67 16.40 -6.79
CA THR A 28 -14.79 17.28 -6.43
C THR A 28 -15.92 16.44 -5.84
N TYR A 29 -16.40 16.85 -4.67
CA TYR A 29 -17.38 16.12 -3.86
C TYR A 29 -18.40 17.08 -3.28
N ASN A 30 -19.58 16.57 -2.93
CA ASN A 30 -20.59 17.39 -2.30
C ASN A 30 -20.27 17.54 -0.81
N TYR A 31 -20.80 18.60 -0.20
CA TYR A 31 -20.76 18.72 1.27
C TYR A 31 -21.35 17.49 1.97
N GLY A 32 -20.58 16.93 2.91
CA GLY A 32 -20.98 15.78 3.72
C GLY A 32 -20.71 14.42 3.07
N ASP A 33 -20.20 14.38 1.84
CA ASP A 33 -19.80 13.12 1.21
C ASP A 33 -18.63 12.49 1.98
N GLU A 34 -18.67 11.16 2.12
CA GLU A 34 -17.54 10.37 2.63
C GLU A 34 -16.65 9.96 1.46
N VAL A 35 -15.41 10.43 1.47
CA VAL A 35 -14.41 10.19 0.44
C VAL A 35 -13.34 9.27 0.98
N GLN A 36 -13.02 8.22 0.22
CA GLN A 36 -11.97 7.30 0.63
C GLN A 36 -10.60 7.79 0.16
N VAL A 37 -9.85 8.32 1.13
CA VAL A 37 -8.50 8.84 0.92
C VAL A 37 -7.50 7.74 1.26
N SER A 38 -6.45 7.63 0.45
CA SER A 38 -5.37 6.66 0.68
C SER A 38 -4.01 7.22 0.27
N ALA A 39 -2.99 6.87 1.06
CA ALA A 39 -1.58 7.13 0.79
C ALA A 39 -0.84 5.80 0.64
N THR A 40 0.11 5.72 -0.30
CA THR A 40 1.02 4.58 -0.45
C THR A 40 2.44 5.11 -0.54
N ALA A 41 3.26 4.76 0.45
CA ALA A 41 4.66 5.17 0.50
C ALA A 41 5.46 4.56 -0.66
N ALA A 42 6.44 5.31 -1.17
CA ALA A 42 7.43 4.82 -2.10
C ALA A 42 8.44 3.90 -1.39
N SER A 43 9.31 3.24 -2.16
CA SER A 43 10.45 2.51 -1.60
C SER A 43 11.31 3.43 -0.75
N ASP A 44 11.80 2.94 0.39
CA ASP A 44 12.63 3.68 1.34
C ASP A 44 11.92 4.88 2.00
N TYR A 45 10.58 4.91 1.97
CA TYR A 45 9.75 5.88 2.70
C TYR A 45 8.72 5.17 3.58
N ILE A 46 8.36 5.82 4.68
CA ILE A 46 7.22 5.49 5.52
C ILE A 46 6.24 6.65 5.54
N PHE A 47 4.95 6.32 5.55
CA PHE A 47 3.90 7.30 5.78
C PHE A 47 3.86 7.68 7.28
N VAL A 48 3.79 8.98 7.56
CA VAL A 48 3.75 9.53 8.92
C VAL A 48 2.32 9.90 9.30
N ASN A 49 1.74 10.89 8.61
CA ASN A 49 0.40 11.39 8.87
C ASN A 49 -0.14 12.22 7.69
N TRP A 50 -1.42 12.54 7.77
CA TRP A 50 -2.11 13.50 6.92
C TRP A 50 -2.27 14.81 7.69
N ILE A 51 -1.92 15.93 7.06
CA ILE A 51 -2.13 17.27 7.59
C ILE A 51 -3.04 18.10 6.67
N ASP A 52 -3.72 19.09 7.23
CA ASP A 52 -4.46 20.09 6.47
C ASP A 52 -3.56 21.26 6.02
N GLU A 53 -4.14 22.18 5.25
CA GLU A 53 -3.51 23.43 4.80
C GLU A 53 -2.96 24.35 5.92
N ASN A 54 -3.35 24.12 7.17
CA ASN A 54 -2.87 24.84 8.34
C ASN A 54 -1.77 24.08 9.11
N GLY A 55 -1.38 22.90 8.62
CA GLY A 55 -0.42 22.01 9.28
C GLY A 55 -1.01 21.24 10.46
N VAL A 56 -2.34 21.16 10.57
CA VAL A 56 -3.00 20.41 11.63
C VAL A 56 -3.16 18.96 11.19
N GLU A 57 -2.76 18.03 12.05
CA GLU A 57 -2.95 16.60 11.79
C GLU A 57 -4.44 16.25 11.67
N VAL A 58 -4.79 15.63 10.55
CA VAL A 58 -6.13 15.14 10.23
C VAL A 58 -6.26 13.66 10.52
N SER A 59 -5.22 12.87 10.22
CA SER A 59 -5.19 11.43 10.45
C SER A 59 -3.77 10.90 10.52
N SER A 60 -3.53 9.92 11.38
CA SER A 60 -2.28 9.14 11.43
C SER A 60 -2.37 7.83 10.63
N GLU A 61 -3.54 7.51 10.07
CA GLU A 61 -3.72 6.34 9.21
C GLU A 61 -3.59 6.73 7.74
N PRO A 62 -2.83 5.97 6.93
CA PRO A 62 -2.65 6.27 5.51
C PRO A 62 -3.96 6.17 4.72
N ASN A 63 -4.92 5.35 5.18
CA ASN A 63 -6.19 5.12 4.54
C ASN A 63 -7.33 5.40 5.51
N PHE A 64 -8.22 6.33 5.18
CA PHE A 64 -9.34 6.67 6.04
C PHE A 64 -10.50 7.29 5.23
N ALA A 65 -11.68 7.33 5.84
CA ALA A 65 -12.84 8.01 5.27
C ALA A 65 -12.82 9.48 5.69
N TYR A 66 -12.72 10.39 4.71
CA TYR A 66 -12.74 11.83 4.93
C TYR A 66 -14.12 12.39 4.60
N THR A 67 -14.76 13.06 5.56
CA THR A 67 -16.03 13.75 5.32
C THR A 67 -15.79 15.14 4.74
N MET A 68 -16.31 15.39 3.54
CA MET A 68 -16.08 16.65 2.83
C MET A 68 -16.74 17.84 3.55
N PRO A 69 -15.97 18.85 3.99
CA PRO A 69 -16.54 20.03 4.65
C PRO A 69 -17.15 21.00 3.64
N ASN A 70 -17.77 22.07 4.15
CA ASN A 70 -18.40 23.11 3.34
C ASN A 70 -17.40 24.13 2.76
N ARG A 71 -16.20 23.66 2.43
CA ARG A 71 -15.11 24.45 1.83
C ARG A 71 -14.18 23.54 1.05
N ASN A 72 -13.40 24.12 0.14
CA ASN A 72 -12.27 23.42 -0.47
C ASN A 72 -11.20 23.15 0.58
N VAL A 73 -10.54 22.00 0.48
CA VAL A 73 -9.49 21.58 1.41
C VAL A 73 -8.32 20.99 0.63
N THR A 74 -7.11 21.26 1.12
CA THR A 74 -5.91 20.52 0.71
C THR A 74 -5.46 19.65 1.87
N LEU A 75 -5.26 18.36 1.61
CA LEU A 75 -4.62 17.43 2.53
C LEU A 75 -3.24 17.06 2.00
N THR A 76 -2.22 17.14 2.84
CA THR A 76 -0.86 16.75 2.49
C THR A 76 -0.49 15.47 3.24
N ALA A 77 -0.09 14.44 2.51
CA ALA A 77 0.48 13.23 3.09
C ALA A 77 1.96 13.46 3.38
N ILE A 78 2.33 13.32 4.66
CA ILE A 78 3.71 13.45 5.12
C ILE A 78 4.37 12.09 5.13
N PHE A 79 5.56 12.03 4.52
CA PHE A 79 6.41 10.85 4.47
C PHE A 79 7.78 11.17 5.07
N GLU A 80 8.41 10.15 5.61
CA GLU A 80 9.80 10.19 6.09
C GLU A 80 10.59 9.07 5.43
N GLU A 81 11.88 9.31 5.17
CA GLU A 81 12.77 8.28 4.64
C GLU A 81 12.94 7.17 5.69
N ASP A 82 12.53 5.96 5.32
CA ASP A 82 12.87 4.75 6.04
C ASP A 82 14.17 4.22 5.45
N ILE A 83 15.28 4.75 5.94
CA ILE A 83 16.59 4.17 5.67
C ILE A 83 16.67 2.87 6.48
N THR A 84 16.01 1.84 5.98
CA THR A 84 16.27 0.47 6.42
C THR A 84 17.68 0.16 5.97
N ILE A 85 18.63 0.37 6.88
CA ILE A 85 19.98 -0.17 6.75
C ILE A 85 19.78 -1.68 6.86
N GLU A 86 19.51 -2.35 5.73
CA GLU A 86 19.66 -3.79 5.65
C GLU A 86 21.09 -4.03 6.15
N PRO A 87 21.27 -4.67 7.32
CA PRO A 87 22.62 -4.93 7.78
C PRO A 87 23.25 -5.74 6.66
N GLU A 88 24.27 -5.20 6.01
CA GLU A 88 25.08 -6.00 5.09
C GLU A 88 25.35 -7.32 5.83
N PRO A 89 24.99 -8.47 5.23
CA PRO A 89 25.08 -9.75 5.92
C PRO A 89 26.49 -9.83 6.52
N PRO A 90 26.62 -9.96 7.86
CA PRO A 90 27.93 -9.91 8.49
C PRO A 90 28.71 -11.15 8.06
N GLY A 91 29.62 -10.99 7.09
CA GLY A 91 30.58 -12.02 6.70
C GLY A 91 30.55 -12.48 5.24
N VAL A 92 30.47 -11.57 4.26
CA VAL A 92 31.15 -11.86 2.98
C VAL A 92 32.64 -11.72 3.23
N ASP A 93 33.30 -12.82 3.61
CA ASP A 93 34.76 -12.91 3.62
C ASP A 93 35.26 -12.82 2.17
N PRO A 94 36.11 -11.83 1.81
CA PRO A 94 36.58 -11.68 0.43
C PRO A 94 37.61 -12.73 -0.04
N GLU A 95 37.85 -13.84 0.69
CA GLU A 95 38.87 -14.84 0.32
C GLU A 95 38.45 -16.33 0.44
N ASP A 96 37.35 -16.77 -0.20
CA ASP A 96 37.30 -18.19 -0.62
C ASP A 96 36.64 -18.38 -2.01
N PRO A 97 37.43 -18.60 -3.07
CA PRO A 97 36.91 -18.98 -4.37
C PRO A 97 36.66 -20.50 -4.44
N GLU A 98 35.45 -20.86 -4.88
CA GLU A 98 35.00 -22.20 -5.30
C GLU A 98 34.51 -23.17 -4.21
N ASP A 99 33.18 -23.21 -4.00
CA ASP A 99 32.50 -24.51 -3.85
C ASP A 99 31.34 -24.62 -4.88
N PRO A 100 31.45 -25.52 -5.88
CA PRO A 100 30.47 -25.69 -6.95
C PRO A 100 29.21 -26.46 -6.51
N GLU A 101 28.05 -25.94 -6.92
CA GLU A 101 26.72 -26.59 -7.02
C GLU A 101 26.04 -27.03 -5.70
N GLU A 102 24.96 -26.34 -5.31
CA GLU A 102 24.01 -26.81 -4.30
C GLU A 102 23.50 -28.23 -4.67
N PRO A 103 23.58 -29.24 -3.76
CA PRO A 103 22.97 -30.53 -4.02
C PRO A 103 21.45 -30.38 -4.05
N GLU A 104 20.82 -30.73 -5.18
CA GLU A 104 19.36 -30.76 -5.34
C GLU A 104 18.70 -31.49 -4.16
N LEU A 105 17.72 -30.85 -3.52
CA LEU A 105 16.94 -31.46 -2.44
C LEU A 105 16.34 -32.80 -2.92
N PRO A 106 16.54 -33.93 -2.20
CA PRO A 106 15.83 -35.15 -2.54
C PRO A 106 14.32 -34.94 -2.32
N VAL A 107 13.57 -34.97 -3.42
CA VAL A 107 12.12 -35.12 -3.41
C VAL A 107 11.73 -36.32 -2.53
N THR A 108 10.73 -36.06 -1.68
CA THR A 108 10.44 -36.77 -0.43
C THR A 108 10.22 -38.29 -0.55
N GLY A 109 10.75 -39.01 0.43
CA GLY A 109 10.22 -40.29 0.90
C GLY A 109 9.50 -40.11 2.24
N GLY A 110 8.30 -39.52 2.20
CA GLY A 110 7.24 -39.69 3.20
C GLY A 110 7.50 -39.31 4.66
N SER A 111 7.33 -38.03 5.01
CA SER A 111 6.50 -37.59 6.17
C SER A 111 6.55 -36.08 6.39
N ILE A 112 5.50 -35.41 5.90
CA ILE A 112 4.70 -34.38 6.59
C ILE A 112 5.45 -33.29 7.40
N ILE A 113 5.72 -32.14 6.78
CA ILE A 113 5.61 -30.85 7.48
C ILE A 113 4.35 -30.17 6.92
N PRO A 114 3.28 -29.99 7.72
CA PRO A 114 2.06 -29.38 7.23
C PRO A 114 2.20 -27.86 7.22
N LEU A 115 1.97 -27.28 6.04
CA LEU A 115 1.76 -25.87 5.78
C LEU A 115 0.35 -25.47 6.28
N PHE A 116 0.24 -24.64 7.32
CA PHE A 116 -1.03 -24.02 7.76
C PHE A 116 -0.67 -22.68 8.45
N ALA A 117 -1.35 -21.55 8.26
CA ALA A 117 -2.53 -21.22 7.47
C ALA A 117 -2.60 -19.70 7.31
N GLY A 118 -2.69 -19.21 6.06
CA GLY A 118 -3.37 -17.96 5.73
C GLY A 118 -4.85 -18.27 5.51
N LEU A 119 -5.68 -17.58 6.27
CA LEU A 119 -7.11 -17.70 6.47
C LEU A 119 -7.99 -17.77 5.18
N LEU A 120 -8.94 -18.74 5.19
CA LEU A 120 -10.28 -18.82 4.55
C LEU A 120 -10.50 -18.77 3.00
N ILE A 121 -10.64 -19.99 2.43
CA ILE A 121 -11.78 -20.61 1.67
C ILE A 121 -12.33 -20.02 0.35
N ALA A 122 -12.54 -20.99 -0.57
CA ALA A 122 -13.47 -21.09 -1.72
C ALA A 122 -13.06 -20.38 -3.02
N GLY A 123 -13.13 -21.00 -4.21
CA GLY A 123 -13.64 -22.30 -4.60
C GLY A 123 -13.97 -22.28 -6.10
N ALA A 124 -13.83 -23.44 -6.75
CA ALA A 124 -14.37 -23.80 -8.07
C ALA A 124 -13.63 -23.31 -9.33
N GLY A 125 -12.90 -24.25 -9.94
CA GLY A 125 -13.38 -24.85 -11.19
C GLY A 125 -12.76 -24.34 -12.50
N MET A 126 -11.53 -24.73 -12.78
CA MET A 126 -11.01 -24.78 -14.15
C MET A 126 -11.50 -26.06 -14.84
N VAL A 127 -12.18 -25.92 -15.98
CA VAL A 127 -12.51 -27.04 -16.86
C VAL A 127 -12.22 -26.65 -18.32
N ILE A 128 -11.64 -27.61 -19.04
CA ILE A 128 -11.86 -27.98 -20.46
C ILE A 128 -10.65 -27.82 -21.40
N LYS A 129 -10.01 -28.99 -21.61
CA LYS A 129 -9.63 -29.68 -22.88
C LYS A 129 -8.94 -28.91 -24.02
N LYS A 130 -7.85 -29.52 -24.51
CA LYS A 130 -7.70 -30.06 -25.89
C LYS A 130 -6.35 -30.79 -25.99
N LYS A 131 -6.26 -32.13 -26.01
CA LYS A 131 -6.53 -33.12 -27.08
C LYS A 131 -5.71 -32.94 -28.38
N ARG A 132 -4.67 -33.78 -28.46
CA ARG A 132 -4.11 -34.56 -29.59
C ARG A 132 -3.62 -33.82 -30.85
N LYS A 133 -2.43 -34.21 -31.30
CA LYS A 133 -2.33 -35.15 -32.42
C LYS A 133 -1.20 -36.15 -32.16
#